data_AF-A0A4U9HWR6-F1
#
_entry.id   AF-A0A4U9HWR6-F1
#
_cell.length_a   1.000
_cell.length_b   1.000
_cell.length_c   1.000
_cell.angle_alpha   90.00
_cell.angle_beta   90.00
_cell.angle_gamma   90.00
#
_symmetry.space_group_name_H-M   'P 1'
#
loop_
_entity.id
_entity.type
_entity.pdbx_description
1 polymer ?
#
loop_
_entity_poly.entity_id
_entity_poly.type
_entity_poly.pdbx_seq_one_letter_code
_entity_poly.pdbx_strand_id
1 'polypeptide(L)'
;MANRDNADPSGLGNTLGWAWAWPLNRRVLYNRASADINGKPWDPKTDADPVERHEVGWQRYPGLQHRRTGQQHRAVLSCSRKGLGRLFAIDKLAEGPFPETLRANGKRPLGTNPLQPPTWSPVRWYVFYQEDAVRMGKKDKFPYVGTTYRLTEHFHTWTKHARLNAIAQPEQFVEISETLAKAKASLTAIVSRFSSQRGFIRAVAVVTRRLQALNVHGQQVEPSGSRCTGL
;
A
#
# COMPACT_ATOMS: atom_id res chain seq x y z
N MET A 1 11.10 -24.34 14.30
CA MET A 1 10.23 -23.61 13.34
C MET A 1 9.61 -24.58 12.34
N ALA A 2 8.90 -25.60 12.82
CA ALA A 2 8.30 -26.63 11.96
C ALA A 2 6.96 -27.16 12.54
N ASN A 3 6.36 -26.46 13.50
CA ASN A 3 5.10 -26.89 14.10
C ASN A 3 4.00 -26.88 13.02
N ARG A 4 3.15 -27.92 13.02
CA ARG A 4 2.12 -28.17 12.00
C ARG A 4 0.73 -28.38 12.63
N ASP A 5 0.51 -27.86 13.82
CA ASP A 5 -0.79 -27.94 14.48
C ASP A 5 -1.68 -26.77 14.01
N ASN A 6 -2.75 -27.09 13.28
CA ASN A 6 -3.70 -26.13 12.73
C ASN A 6 -4.96 -25.99 13.59
N ALA A 7 -4.93 -26.44 14.85
CA ALA A 7 -6.03 -26.24 15.78
C ALA A 7 -6.38 -24.75 15.92
N ASP A 8 -7.67 -24.45 15.78
CA ASP A 8 -8.28 -23.14 16.04
C ASP A 8 -9.45 -23.32 17.00
N PRO A 9 -9.17 -23.42 18.32
CA PRO A 9 -10.22 -23.59 19.32
C PRO A 9 -11.13 -22.36 19.44
N SER A 10 -10.68 -21.20 18.96
CA SER A 10 -11.43 -19.94 19.02
C SER A 10 -12.44 -19.78 17.88
N GLY A 11 -12.23 -20.44 16.74
CA GLY A 11 -13.01 -20.28 15.52
C GLY A 11 -12.75 -18.97 14.77
N LEU A 12 -11.69 -18.24 15.14
CA LEU A 12 -11.37 -16.90 14.64
C LEU A 12 -10.17 -16.90 13.67
N GLY A 13 -9.70 -18.10 13.31
CA GLY A 13 -8.60 -18.35 12.40
C GLY A 13 -7.23 -18.26 13.06
N ASN A 14 -7.13 -18.30 14.41
CA ASN A 14 -5.86 -18.12 15.10
C ASN A 14 -5.18 -19.45 15.45
N THR A 15 -4.22 -19.86 14.62
CA THR A 15 -3.53 -21.17 14.74
C THR A 15 -2.16 -21.04 15.39
N LEU A 16 -2.13 -20.88 16.72
CA LEU A 16 -0.89 -20.67 17.50
C LEU A 16 0.10 -21.84 17.39
N GLY A 17 -0.41 -23.06 17.17
CA GLY A 17 0.38 -24.26 16.96
C GLY A 17 1.00 -24.39 15.54
N TRP A 18 0.66 -23.50 14.61
CA TRP A 18 1.15 -23.59 13.23
C TRP A 18 2.31 -22.63 12.97
N ALA A 19 3.47 -23.16 12.57
CA ALA A 19 4.70 -22.39 12.41
C ALA A 19 5.02 -21.56 13.68
N TRP A 20 5.62 -20.38 13.51
CA TRP A 20 5.88 -19.45 14.59
C TRP A 20 5.88 -18.02 14.04
N ALA A 21 5.16 -17.12 14.70
CA ALA A 21 5.13 -15.70 14.35
C ALA A 21 6.02 -14.88 15.28
N TRP A 22 6.67 -13.84 14.78
CA TRP A 22 7.33 -12.87 15.65
C TRP A 22 6.38 -11.69 15.92
N PRO A 23 6.43 -11.08 17.12
CA PRO A 23 7.26 -11.45 18.28
C PRO A 23 6.59 -12.50 19.18
N LEU A 24 7.38 -13.47 19.66
CA LEU A 24 6.97 -14.44 20.70
C LEU A 24 5.68 -15.20 20.39
N ASN A 25 5.49 -15.59 19.13
CA ASN A 25 4.30 -16.27 18.60
C ASN A 25 2.99 -15.48 18.63
N ARG A 26 3.04 -14.14 18.83
CA ARG A 26 1.86 -13.28 18.70
C ARG A 26 1.45 -13.16 17.24
N ARG A 27 0.17 -13.41 16.98
CA ARG A 27 -0.46 -13.38 15.64
C ARG A 27 -1.14 -12.05 15.39
N VAL A 28 -1.66 -11.43 16.44
CA VAL A 28 -2.28 -10.09 16.39
C VAL A 28 -1.46 -9.11 17.22
N LEU A 29 -0.80 -8.17 16.55
CA LEU A 29 -0.07 -7.11 17.23
C LEU A 29 -1.04 -6.15 17.92
N TYR A 30 -0.62 -5.63 19.08
CA TYR A 30 -1.38 -4.63 19.85
C TYR A 30 -2.77 -5.08 20.30
N ASN A 31 -2.95 -6.39 20.48
CA ASN A 31 -4.21 -7.01 20.92
C ASN A 31 -4.74 -6.48 22.29
N ARG A 32 -3.97 -5.71 23.08
CA ARG A 32 -4.51 -4.91 24.21
C ARG A 32 -5.70 -4.06 23.79
N ALA A 33 -5.63 -3.49 22.59
CA ALA A 33 -6.58 -2.53 22.09
C ALA A 33 -7.94 -3.16 21.75
N SER A 34 -8.04 -4.50 21.70
CA SER A 34 -9.32 -5.19 21.45
C SER A 34 -10.27 -5.15 22.65
N ALA A 35 -9.80 -4.68 23.81
CA ALA A 35 -10.59 -4.52 25.02
C ALA A 35 -10.52 -3.10 25.59
N ASP A 36 -11.55 -2.72 26.35
CA ASP A 36 -11.65 -1.47 27.07
C ASP A 36 -10.59 -1.33 28.17
N ILE A 37 -10.62 -0.21 28.91
CA ILE A 37 -9.66 0.06 29.98
C ILE A 37 -9.72 -0.97 31.13
N ASN A 38 -10.88 -1.59 31.34
CA ASN A 38 -11.13 -2.61 32.35
C ASN A 38 -10.75 -4.03 31.86
N GLY A 39 -10.47 -4.18 30.56
CA GLY A 39 -10.19 -5.46 29.93
C GLY A 39 -11.44 -6.16 29.40
N LYS A 40 -12.60 -5.48 29.40
CA LYS A 40 -13.81 -5.99 28.74
C LYS A 40 -13.65 -5.87 27.22
N PRO A 41 -13.88 -6.93 26.45
CA PRO A 41 -13.77 -6.89 24.99
C PRO A 41 -14.74 -5.86 24.38
N TRP A 42 -14.33 -5.18 23.30
CA TRP A 42 -15.20 -4.24 22.59
C TRP A 42 -16.37 -4.95 21.90
N ASP A 43 -16.09 -6.11 21.30
CA ASP A 43 -17.08 -6.99 20.72
C ASP A 43 -16.94 -8.38 21.36
N PRO A 44 -17.95 -8.86 22.11
CA PRO A 44 -17.93 -10.17 22.75
C PRO A 44 -17.83 -11.36 21.79
N LYS A 45 -18.23 -11.19 20.52
CA LYS A 45 -18.19 -12.28 19.52
C LYS A 45 -16.82 -12.41 18.86
N THR A 46 -16.12 -11.30 18.73
CA THR A 46 -14.72 -11.23 18.28
C THR A 46 -13.76 -11.09 19.45
N ASP A 47 -14.14 -11.62 20.62
CA ASP A 47 -13.29 -11.75 21.80
C ASP A 47 -12.14 -12.78 21.61
N ALA A 48 -11.69 -12.88 20.36
CA ALA A 48 -10.53 -13.54 19.82
C ALA A 48 -9.28 -12.93 20.48
N ASP A 49 -8.56 -13.58 21.36
CA ASP A 49 -8.41 -15.01 21.52
C ASP A 49 -8.05 -15.24 22.99
N PRO A 50 -8.93 -15.85 23.82
CA PRO A 50 -8.57 -16.19 25.19
C PRO A 50 -7.29 -17.05 25.22
N VAL A 51 -7.00 -17.81 24.16
CA VAL A 51 -5.76 -18.59 24.04
C VAL A 51 -4.54 -17.67 23.86
N GLU A 52 -4.60 -16.65 23.00
CA GLU A 52 -3.49 -15.68 22.91
C GLU A 52 -3.34 -14.86 24.21
N ARG A 53 -4.44 -14.59 24.91
CA ARG A 53 -4.43 -13.91 26.21
C ARG A 53 -3.83 -14.79 27.33
N HIS A 54 -4.14 -16.08 27.35
CA HIS A 54 -3.71 -17.02 28.39
C HIS A 54 -2.34 -17.67 28.10
N GLU A 55 -2.06 -18.09 26.87
CA GLU A 55 -0.86 -18.87 26.50
C GLU A 55 0.33 -18.00 26.06
N VAL A 56 0.06 -16.94 25.31
CA VAL A 56 1.10 -16.02 24.77
C VAL A 56 1.33 -14.81 25.70
N GLY A 57 0.55 -14.75 26.78
CA GLY A 57 0.89 -14.10 28.02
C GLY A 57 0.61 -12.61 28.07
N TRP A 58 -0.58 -12.26 28.55
CA TRP A 58 -0.71 -11.11 29.45
C TRP A 58 0.16 -11.26 30.71
N GLN A 59 0.37 -12.51 31.14
CA GLN A 59 1.03 -12.85 32.41
C GLN A 59 2.54 -13.11 32.30
N ARG A 60 3.09 -13.43 31.10
CA ARG A 60 4.50 -13.83 30.93
C ARG A 60 5.52 -12.68 30.85
N TYR A 61 5.09 -11.42 30.90
CA TYR A 61 5.99 -10.26 31.00
C TYR A 61 5.66 -9.39 32.22
N PRO A 62 6.62 -9.10 33.12
CA PRO A 62 6.44 -8.21 34.28
C PRO A 62 5.95 -6.80 33.94
N GLY A 63 6.03 -6.37 32.67
CA GLY A 63 5.57 -5.05 32.21
C GLY A 63 4.09 -4.96 31.79
N LEU A 64 3.40 -6.10 31.63
CA LEU A 64 1.95 -6.15 31.35
C LEU A 64 1.17 -6.85 32.46
N GLN A 65 1.85 -7.24 33.55
CA GLN A 65 1.21 -7.76 34.75
C GLN A 65 0.18 -6.74 35.25
N HIS A 66 -0.99 -7.28 35.61
CA HIS A 66 -2.09 -6.59 36.28
C HIS A 66 -1.59 -6.00 37.62
N ARG A 67 -0.85 -4.89 37.60
CA ARG A 67 -0.64 -4.05 38.79
C ARG A 67 -1.95 -3.32 39.05
N ARG A 68 -2.74 -3.96 39.89
CA ARG A 68 -4.00 -3.51 40.48
C ARG A 68 -3.72 -2.35 41.45
N THR A 69 -3.30 -1.20 40.94
CA THR A 69 -3.25 0.07 41.68
C THR A 69 -3.18 1.22 40.67
N GLY A 70 -3.99 2.25 40.89
CA GLY A 70 -4.24 3.34 39.96
C GLY A 70 -3.01 4.07 39.43
N GLN A 71 -3.21 4.75 38.30
CA GLN A 71 -2.34 5.76 37.69
C GLN A 71 -1.10 5.30 36.87
N GLN A 72 -1.10 4.10 36.27
CA GLN A 72 -0.17 3.83 35.16
C GLN A 72 -0.94 3.38 33.93
N HIS A 73 -1.03 4.29 32.95
CA HIS A 73 -1.60 4.03 31.63
C HIS A 73 -0.98 2.76 31.05
N ARG A 74 -1.78 1.69 30.94
CA ARG A 74 -1.34 0.45 30.28
C ARG A 74 -0.86 0.81 28.89
N ALA A 75 0.40 0.54 28.58
CA ALA A 75 0.95 0.78 27.25
C ALA A 75 0.30 -0.17 26.25
N VAL A 76 -0.77 0.29 25.59
CA VAL A 76 -1.49 -0.44 24.53
C VAL A 76 -0.55 -0.71 23.35
N LEU A 77 0.32 0.25 23.05
CA LEU A 77 1.42 0.10 22.10
C LEU A 77 2.75 0.01 22.87
N SER A 78 3.13 -1.20 23.28
CA SER A 78 4.33 -1.45 24.10
C SER A 78 5.64 -0.98 23.47
N CYS A 79 5.72 -0.91 22.14
CA CYS A 79 6.90 -0.41 21.42
C CYS A 79 6.93 1.12 21.29
N SER A 80 5.87 1.82 21.69
CA SER A 80 5.83 3.29 21.73
C SER A 80 6.34 3.78 23.08
N ARG A 81 7.24 4.78 23.09
CA ARG A 81 7.78 5.39 24.33
C ARG A 81 6.69 5.89 25.29
N LYS A 82 5.53 6.30 24.77
CA LYS A 82 4.38 6.77 25.57
C LYS A 82 3.30 5.70 25.74
N GLY A 83 3.47 4.50 25.19
CA GLY A 83 2.47 3.43 25.25
C GLY A 83 1.21 3.65 24.41
N LEU A 84 1.17 4.71 23.59
CA LEU A 84 0.00 5.16 22.82
C LEU A 84 0.27 5.18 21.32
N GLY A 85 -0.82 5.04 20.56
CA GLY A 85 -0.90 5.37 19.13
C GLY A 85 -0.79 6.86 18.90
N ARG A 86 -0.04 7.26 17.86
CA ARG A 86 0.20 8.66 17.56
C ARG A 86 -0.72 9.12 16.45
N LEU A 87 -1.72 9.93 16.81
CA LEU A 87 -2.44 10.76 15.85
C LEU A 87 -1.55 11.93 15.39
N PHE A 88 -0.79 12.51 16.31
CA PHE A 88 0.24 13.50 16.07
C PHE A 88 1.62 12.85 16.14
N ALA A 89 2.34 12.78 15.01
CA ALA A 89 3.57 12.01 14.90
C ALA A 89 4.81 12.68 15.53
N ILE A 90 4.67 13.85 16.17
CA ILE A 90 5.74 14.67 16.76
C ILE A 90 6.88 14.95 15.77
N ASP A 91 8.09 14.48 16.07
CA ASP A 91 9.33 14.62 15.31
C ASP A 91 9.66 13.36 14.47
N LYS A 92 8.73 12.40 14.31
CA LYS A 92 9.04 11.10 13.68
C LYS A 92 8.81 11.04 12.18
N LEU A 93 8.16 12.04 11.61
CA LEU A 93 7.96 12.14 10.18
C LEU A 93 8.73 13.33 9.66
N ALA A 94 9.47 13.11 8.57
CA ALA A 94 10.27 14.13 7.92
C ALA A 94 9.38 15.30 7.45
N GLU A 95 8.21 15.01 6.88
CA GLU A 95 7.33 15.99 6.23
C GLU A 95 6.33 16.67 7.18
N GLY A 96 6.44 16.43 8.48
CA GLY A 96 5.56 17.01 9.49
C GLY A 96 4.67 15.98 10.20
N PRO A 97 4.04 16.39 11.31
CA PRO A 97 3.40 15.48 12.25
C PRO A 97 2.00 14.99 11.82
N PHE A 98 1.41 15.60 10.80
CA PHE A 98 0.12 15.22 10.23
C PHE A 98 0.26 14.94 8.72
N PRO A 99 -0.51 13.98 8.16
CA PRO A 99 -0.59 13.80 6.73
C PRO A 99 -1.23 15.01 6.05
N GLU A 100 -0.57 15.53 5.01
CA GLU A 100 -1.10 16.62 4.19
C GLU A 100 -1.04 16.24 2.71
N THR A 101 -1.98 16.73 1.90
CA THR A 101 -2.01 16.41 0.48
C THR A 101 -0.99 17.28 -0.26
N LEU A 102 0.25 16.78 -0.34
CA LEU A 102 1.36 17.51 -0.95
C LEU A 102 1.44 17.32 -2.47
N ARG A 103 2.28 18.17 -3.09
CA ARG A 103 2.69 18.05 -4.49
C ARG A 103 3.47 16.75 -4.76
N ALA A 104 2.82 15.74 -5.34
CA ALA A 104 3.49 14.76 -6.20
C ALA A 104 4.02 15.47 -7.46
N ASN A 105 5.18 15.02 -7.94
CA ASN A 105 6.03 15.70 -8.92
C ASN A 105 5.37 16.02 -10.26
N GLY A 106 6.09 16.82 -11.08
CA GLY A 106 5.72 17.34 -12.42
C GLY A 106 5.26 16.33 -13.49
N LYS A 107 5.06 15.06 -13.12
CA LYS A 107 4.32 14.05 -13.88
C LYS A 107 2.78 14.16 -13.71
N ARG A 108 2.27 15.12 -12.93
CA ARG A 108 0.82 15.28 -12.78
C ARG A 108 0.17 15.88 -14.03
N PRO A 109 -1.04 15.44 -14.38
CA PRO A 109 -1.84 16.05 -15.44
C PRO A 109 -2.30 17.47 -15.07
N LEU A 110 -2.56 17.75 -13.79
CA LEU A 110 -3.14 19.04 -13.33
C LEU A 110 -2.14 20.20 -13.24
N GLY A 111 -0.84 19.93 -13.07
CA GLY A 111 0.20 20.96 -12.87
C GLY A 111 0.11 21.77 -11.57
N THR A 112 -1.03 21.77 -10.87
CA THR A 112 -1.25 22.48 -9.61
C THR A 112 -1.94 21.61 -8.54
N ASN A 113 -1.85 22.04 -7.28
CA ASN A 113 -2.62 21.49 -6.16
C ASN A 113 -3.82 22.41 -5.90
N PRO A 114 -5.07 21.92 -5.97
CA PRO A 114 -6.25 22.72 -5.66
C PRO A 114 -6.38 23.14 -4.18
N LEU A 115 -5.79 22.37 -3.25
CA LEU A 115 -6.02 22.55 -1.81
C LEU A 115 -5.15 23.63 -1.17
N GLN A 116 -3.99 23.92 -1.75
CA GLN A 116 -3.08 24.94 -1.22
C GLN A 116 -2.23 25.55 -2.34
N PRO A 117 -1.74 26.80 -2.16
CA PRO A 117 -0.75 27.43 -3.04
C PRO A 117 0.48 26.51 -3.22
N PRO A 118 1.35 26.73 -4.23
CA PRO A 118 2.43 25.81 -4.59
C PRO A 118 3.52 25.67 -3.52
N THR A 119 3.24 24.93 -2.44
CA THR A 119 4.23 24.47 -1.48
C THR A 119 4.64 23.05 -1.86
N TRP A 120 5.91 22.92 -2.23
CA TRP A 120 6.57 21.62 -2.25
C TRP A 120 6.72 21.10 -0.82
N SER A 121 6.88 19.78 -0.66
CA SER A 121 7.49 19.24 0.55
C SER A 121 8.75 20.05 0.88
N PRO A 122 8.86 20.66 2.07
CA PRO A 122 10.08 21.37 2.46
C PRO A 122 11.25 20.40 2.72
N VAL A 123 10.99 19.10 2.87
CA VAL A 123 11.94 18.09 3.36
C VAL A 123 12.42 17.18 2.21
N ARG A 124 12.41 17.74 1.00
CA ARG A 124 12.45 17.02 -0.27
C ARG A 124 13.83 16.90 -0.86
N TRP A 125 14.70 16.13 -0.21
CA TRP A 125 16.05 15.87 -0.73
C TRP A 125 16.08 14.67 -1.70
N TYR A 126 15.04 13.82 -1.70
CA TYR A 126 15.08 12.49 -2.31
C TYR A 126 14.71 12.39 -3.81
N VAL A 127 14.36 13.48 -4.52
CA VAL A 127 13.85 13.34 -5.91
C VAL A 127 14.53 14.21 -6.96
N PHE A 128 15.55 15.01 -6.63
CA PHE A 128 16.25 15.76 -7.67
C PHE A 128 17.75 15.89 -7.40
N TYR A 129 18.51 14.84 -7.71
CA TYR A 129 19.78 15.12 -8.37
C TYR A 129 19.45 15.92 -9.65
N GLN A 130 20.25 16.94 -9.97
CA GLN A 130 20.00 17.82 -11.11
C GLN A 130 19.78 17.02 -12.40
N GLU A 131 20.48 15.89 -12.54
CA GLU A 131 20.36 14.94 -13.64
C GLU A 131 18.96 14.31 -13.78
N ASP A 132 18.31 13.98 -12.66
CA ASP A 132 16.97 13.40 -12.66
C ASP A 132 15.87 14.45 -12.92
N ALA A 133 16.15 15.71 -12.57
CA ALA A 133 15.24 16.83 -12.84
C ALA A 133 15.02 17.03 -14.34
N VAL A 134 16.11 16.94 -15.12
CA VAL A 134 16.08 17.05 -16.59
C VAL A 134 15.28 15.89 -17.21
N ARG A 135 15.21 14.73 -16.54
CA ARG A 135 14.47 13.54 -17.00
C ARG A 135 13.00 13.51 -16.56
N MET A 136 12.46 14.59 -16.00
CA MET A 136 11.03 14.70 -15.69
C MET A 136 10.24 15.31 -16.85
N GLY A 137 9.26 14.55 -17.34
CA GLY A 137 8.33 15.04 -18.36
C GLY A 137 7.38 16.10 -17.81
N LYS A 138 6.88 16.97 -18.71
CA LYS A 138 5.83 17.94 -18.44
C LYS A 138 4.50 17.48 -19.06
N LYS A 139 3.38 17.94 -18.50
CA LYS A 139 2.03 17.58 -18.97
C LYS A 139 1.79 17.87 -20.45
N ASP A 140 2.43 18.90 -21.00
CA ASP A 140 2.24 19.33 -22.39
C ASP A 140 2.71 18.25 -23.39
N LYS A 141 3.73 17.46 -23.01
CA LYS A 141 4.24 16.33 -23.80
C LYS A 141 3.68 14.98 -23.34
N PHE A 142 3.37 14.84 -22.04
CA PHE A 142 2.88 13.60 -21.43
C PHE A 142 1.63 13.88 -20.59
N PRO A 143 0.45 13.98 -21.21
CA PRO A 143 -0.78 14.40 -20.53
C PRO A 143 -1.48 13.30 -19.72
N TYR A 144 -1.15 12.03 -19.98
CA TYR A 144 -1.80 10.87 -19.36
C TYR A 144 -1.08 10.39 -18.10
N VAL A 145 -1.84 9.84 -17.15
CA VAL A 145 -1.27 9.25 -15.94
C VAL A 145 -0.82 7.83 -16.24
N GLY A 146 0.48 7.55 -16.12
CA GLY A 146 1.01 6.20 -16.19
C GLY A 146 1.18 5.59 -14.81
N THR A 147 0.60 4.41 -14.58
CA THR A 147 0.81 3.60 -13.36
C THR A 147 1.29 2.20 -13.72
N THR A 148 2.04 1.58 -12.82
CA THR A 148 2.53 0.20 -12.98
C THR A 148 2.00 -0.70 -11.88
N TYR A 149 1.48 -1.87 -12.24
CA TYR A 149 0.91 -2.83 -11.29
C TYR A 149 1.33 -4.29 -11.59
N ARG A 150 0.77 -5.25 -10.83
CA ARG A 150 1.03 -6.69 -10.93
C ARG A 150 -0.20 -7.43 -11.45
N LEU A 151 0.03 -8.54 -12.14
CA LEU A 151 -1.00 -9.51 -12.52
C LEU A 151 -0.85 -10.77 -11.68
N THR A 152 -1.96 -11.41 -11.34
CA THR A 152 -2.02 -12.58 -10.46
C THR A 152 -1.13 -13.71 -10.95
N GLU A 153 -1.08 -13.93 -12.26
CA GLU A 153 -0.38 -15.01 -12.93
C GLU A 153 1.15 -14.82 -12.90
N HIS A 154 1.64 -13.66 -12.47
CA HIS A 154 3.07 -13.37 -12.47
C HIS A 154 3.60 -12.68 -11.22
N PHE A 155 4.70 -13.24 -10.72
CA PHE A 155 5.57 -12.63 -9.74
C PHE A 155 6.72 -11.88 -10.42
N HIS A 156 6.63 -10.54 -10.41
CA HIS A 156 7.61 -9.61 -10.98
C HIS A 156 8.07 -10.05 -12.38
N THR A 157 9.38 -10.08 -12.62
CA THR A 157 10.05 -10.56 -13.83
C THR A 157 10.55 -12.00 -13.72
N TRP A 158 10.27 -12.70 -12.61
CA TRP A 158 10.80 -14.06 -12.40
C TRP A 158 9.94 -15.10 -13.10
N THR A 159 8.66 -15.15 -12.78
CA THR A 159 7.74 -16.22 -13.24
C THR A 159 7.57 -16.31 -14.77
N LYS A 160 8.05 -15.33 -15.55
CA LYS A 160 8.12 -15.47 -17.02
C LYS A 160 9.03 -16.62 -17.49
N HIS A 161 9.94 -17.08 -16.63
CA HIS A 161 10.77 -18.26 -16.88
C HIS A 161 10.04 -19.58 -16.59
N ALA A 162 8.88 -19.54 -15.92
CA ALA A 162 8.05 -20.71 -15.70
C ALA A 162 7.04 -20.84 -16.85
N ARG A 163 7.07 -21.98 -17.55
CA ARG A 163 6.28 -22.21 -18.78
C ARG A 163 4.77 -22.01 -18.58
N LEU A 164 4.21 -22.50 -17.48
CA LEU A 164 2.77 -22.39 -17.21
C LEU A 164 2.33 -20.93 -17.02
N ASN A 165 3.10 -20.14 -16.26
CA ASN A 165 2.83 -18.71 -16.09
C ASN A 165 2.98 -17.95 -17.41
N ALA A 166 4.00 -18.29 -18.21
CA ALA A 166 4.18 -17.72 -19.53
C ALA A 166 3.07 -18.12 -20.52
N ILE A 167 2.37 -19.23 -20.33
CA ILE A 167 1.18 -19.56 -21.14
C ILE A 167 -0.04 -18.76 -20.67
N ALA A 168 -0.21 -18.60 -19.35
CA ALA A 168 -1.36 -17.90 -18.77
C ALA A 168 -1.40 -16.42 -19.14
N GLN A 169 -0.25 -15.74 -19.15
CA GLN A 169 -0.12 -14.33 -19.56
C GLN A 169 1.11 -14.18 -20.48
N PRO A 170 0.99 -14.53 -21.78
CA PRO A 170 2.13 -14.71 -22.68
C PRO A 170 2.75 -13.42 -23.18
N GLU A 171 1.96 -12.36 -23.27
CA GLU A 171 2.37 -11.12 -23.93
C GLU A 171 2.18 -9.90 -23.02
N GLN A 172 3.03 -8.90 -23.21
CA GLN A 172 2.94 -7.64 -22.51
C GLN A 172 1.78 -6.80 -23.07
N PHE A 173 0.95 -6.28 -22.17
CA PHE A 173 -0.11 -5.34 -22.53
C PHE A 173 -0.14 -4.12 -21.62
N VAL A 174 -0.85 -3.09 -22.09
CA VAL A 174 -1.18 -1.87 -21.37
C VAL A 174 -2.68 -1.67 -21.44
N GLU A 175 -3.29 -1.41 -20.29
CA GLU A 175 -4.71 -1.12 -20.20
C GLU A 175 -4.98 0.38 -20.41
N ILE A 176 -5.98 0.66 -21.22
CA ILE A 176 -6.46 2.01 -21.52
C ILE A 176 -8.00 2.06 -21.48
N SER A 177 -8.54 3.24 -21.21
CA SER A 177 -9.99 3.48 -21.24
C SER A 177 -10.54 3.49 -22.66
N GLU A 178 -11.84 3.23 -22.82
CA GLU A 178 -12.52 3.35 -24.11
C GLU A 178 -12.48 4.78 -24.67
N THR A 179 -12.54 5.80 -23.80
CA THR A 179 -12.47 7.22 -24.17
C THR A 179 -11.10 7.56 -24.74
N LEU A 180 -10.03 7.10 -24.10
CA LEU A 180 -8.66 7.30 -24.59
C LEU A 180 -8.41 6.55 -25.90
N ALA A 181 -8.91 5.32 -26.02
CA ALA A 181 -8.79 4.52 -27.23
C ALA A 181 -9.50 5.19 -28.43
N LYS A 182 -10.72 5.71 -28.23
CA LYS A 182 -11.46 6.47 -29.24
C LYS A 182 -10.73 7.75 -29.66
N ALA A 183 -10.17 8.49 -28.71
CA ALA A 183 -9.44 9.72 -28.97
C ALA A 183 -8.14 9.52 -29.78
N LYS A 184 -7.55 8.32 -29.76
CA LYS A 184 -6.29 7.98 -30.45
C LYS A 184 -6.47 7.06 -31.66
N ALA A 185 -7.66 7.05 -32.27
CA ALA A 185 -7.99 6.27 -33.47
C ALA A 185 -7.99 4.74 -33.27
N SER A 186 -8.68 4.27 -32.22
CA SER A 186 -9.07 2.86 -32.01
C SER A 186 -7.91 1.87 -31.94
N LEU A 187 -7.08 2.02 -30.91
CA LEU A 187 -5.87 1.20 -30.66
C LEU A 187 -6.14 -0.26 -30.21
N THR A 188 -7.38 -0.76 -30.28
CA THR A 188 -7.75 -2.06 -29.69
C THR A 188 -6.94 -3.21 -30.29
N ALA A 189 -6.23 -3.96 -29.43
CA ALA A 189 -5.44 -5.14 -29.80
C ALA A 189 -4.31 -4.87 -30.82
N ILE A 190 -3.88 -3.62 -30.98
CA ILE A 190 -2.74 -3.24 -31.80
C ILE A 190 -1.52 -2.98 -30.90
N VAL A 191 -0.36 -3.45 -31.32
CA VAL A 191 0.92 -3.13 -30.66
C VAL A 191 1.16 -1.63 -30.74
N SER A 192 1.06 -0.97 -29.59
CA SER A 192 1.10 0.48 -29.46
C SER A 192 2.34 0.92 -28.71
N ARG A 193 2.85 2.12 -29.03
CA ARG A 193 4.02 2.71 -28.36
C ARG A 193 3.57 3.56 -27.18
N PHE A 194 4.06 3.24 -25.98
CA PHE A 194 3.83 4.02 -24.77
C PHE A 194 5.15 4.65 -24.33
N SER A 195 5.18 5.98 -24.18
CA SER A 195 6.42 6.74 -23.93
C SER A 195 6.34 7.61 -22.69
N SER A 196 7.49 7.81 -22.06
CA SER A 196 7.74 8.83 -21.04
C SER A 196 9.01 9.60 -21.40
N GLN A 197 9.33 10.66 -20.65
CA GLN A 197 10.58 11.42 -20.81
C GLN A 197 11.83 10.54 -20.66
N ARG A 198 11.73 9.38 -19.99
CA ARG A 198 12.87 8.46 -19.77
C ARG A 198 13.04 7.39 -20.85
N GLY A 199 12.03 7.15 -21.68
CA GLY A 199 12.06 6.02 -22.63
C GLY A 199 10.67 5.56 -23.04
N PHE A 200 10.59 4.43 -23.74
CA PHE A 200 9.33 3.91 -24.26
C PHE A 200 9.29 2.38 -24.22
N ILE A 201 8.07 1.84 -24.26
CA ILE A 201 7.78 0.42 -24.44
C ILE A 201 6.81 0.22 -25.62
N ARG A 202 6.77 -0.99 -26.15
CA ARG A 202 5.77 -1.44 -27.13
C ARG A 202 5.01 -2.61 -26.54
N ALA A 203 3.69 -2.52 -26.54
CA ALA A 203 2.83 -3.51 -25.90
C ALA A 203 1.44 -3.50 -26.55
N VAL A 204 0.71 -4.59 -26.39
CA VAL A 204 -0.68 -4.70 -26.85
C VAL A 204 -1.57 -3.76 -26.02
N ALA A 205 -2.41 -2.97 -26.68
CA ALA A 205 -3.37 -2.13 -25.95
C ALA A 205 -4.66 -2.90 -25.65
N VAL A 206 -4.95 -3.10 -24.37
CA VAL A 206 -6.19 -3.71 -23.88
C VAL A 206 -7.15 -2.58 -23.51
N VAL A 207 -8.18 -2.40 -24.34
CA VAL A 207 -9.21 -1.39 -24.12
C VAL A 207 -10.27 -1.96 -23.18
N THR A 208 -10.54 -1.27 -22.06
CA THR A 208 -11.45 -1.77 -21.03
C THR A 208 -12.27 -0.65 -20.39
N ARG A 209 -13.50 -0.97 -19.99
CA ARG A 209 -14.36 -0.09 -19.17
C ARG A 209 -13.93 -0.01 -17.71
N ARG A 210 -13.01 -0.90 -17.28
CA ARG A 210 -12.44 -0.89 -15.93
C ARG A 210 -11.60 0.37 -15.67
N LEU A 211 -11.10 1.01 -16.72
CA LEU A 211 -10.45 2.31 -16.66
C LEU A 211 -11.39 3.37 -17.21
N GLN A 212 -11.53 4.46 -16.47
CA GLN A 212 -12.41 5.57 -16.82
C GLN A 212 -11.69 6.90 -16.62
N ALA A 213 -12.05 7.87 -17.48
CA ALA A 213 -11.65 9.25 -17.29
C ALA A 213 -12.23 9.78 -15.97
N LEU A 214 -11.40 10.46 -15.20
CA LEU A 214 -11.82 11.11 -13.97
C LEU A 214 -11.89 12.62 -14.21
N ASN A 215 -13.00 13.25 -13.81
CA ASN A 215 -13.08 14.70 -13.79
C ASN A 215 -12.38 15.24 -12.55
N VAL A 216 -11.20 15.83 -12.73
CA VAL A 216 -10.42 16.40 -11.65
C VAL A 216 -10.15 17.87 -11.95
N HIS A 217 -10.63 18.76 -11.09
CA HIS A 217 -10.46 20.21 -11.24
C HIS A 217 -10.91 20.75 -12.62
N GLY A 218 -12.03 20.24 -13.13
CA GLY A 218 -12.58 20.61 -14.43
C GLY A 218 -11.83 20.05 -15.64
N GLN A 219 -10.85 19.17 -15.43
CA GLN A 219 -10.10 18.50 -16.49
C GLN A 219 -10.41 17.01 -16.50
N GLN A 220 -10.57 16.44 -17.70
CA GLN A 220 -10.65 14.99 -17.88
C GLN A 220 -9.25 14.38 -17.79
N VAL A 221 -9.02 13.59 -16.74
CA VAL A 221 -7.76 12.91 -16.46
C VAL A 221 -7.91 11.43 -16.80
N GLU A 222 -7.11 10.95 -17.74
CA GLU A 222 -7.12 9.56 -18.18
C GLU A 222 -6.00 8.75 -17.51
N PRO A 223 -6.33 7.69 -16.75
CA PRO A 223 -5.36 6.73 -16.26
C PRO A 223 -5.00 5.72 -17.34
N SER A 224 -3.72 5.37 -17.42
CA SER A 224 -3.17 4.27 -18.20
C SER A 224 -2.33 3.39 -17.28
N GLY A 225 -2.53 2.09 -17.39
CA GLY A 225 -1.91 1.11 -16.50
C GLY A 225 -1.12 0.09 -17.28
N SER A 226 0.18 -0.04 -17.00
CA SER A 226 1.01 -1.08 -17.59
C SER A 226 1.45 -2.08 -16.53
N ARG A 227 1.64 -3.34 -16.91
CA ARG A 227 2.29 -4.29 -16.01
C ARG A 227 3.75 -3.89 -15.82
N CYS A 228 4.22 -3.92 -14.57
CA CYS A 228 5.64 -3.76 -14.27
C CYS A 228 6.42 -4.94 -14.86
N THR A 229 6.93 -4.74 -16.05
CA THR A 229 7.86 -5.61 -16.78
C THR A 229 9.14 -4.78 -16.83
N GLY A 230 10.25 -5.35 -16.33
CA GLY A 230 11.49 -4.62 -16.11
C GLY A 230 11.83 -3.72 -17.30
N LEU A 231 11.95 -2.42 -17.02
CA LEU A 231 12.68 -1.48 -17.87
C LEU A 231 14.16 -1.82 -17.83
#